data_AF-A2EI22-F1
#
_entry.id   AF-A2EI22-F1
#
_cell.length_a   1.000
_cell.length_b   1.000
_cell.length_c   1.000
_cell.angle_alpha   90.00
_cell.angle_beta   90.00
_cell.angle_gamma   90.00
#
_symmetry.space_group_name_H-M   'P 1'
#
loop_
_entity.id
_entity.type
_entity.pdbx_description
1 polymer ?
#
loop_
_entity_poly.entity_id
_entity_poly.type
_entity_poly.pdbx_seq_one_letter_code
_entity_poly.pdbx_strand_id
1 'polypeptide(L)'
;MNTSYHYEIKYCPAYNIQDPEETGIINFTTASNTSSTEDGGICNFGNFNFTKCNYLNNEYTGSDNAMILCYSFCTYSNCSFIGNKVNHLFYEKPKAIDNCYFKNNNVTVRTVHHGYSGIFESGDSLDSFISHYTTDKCSATYFYKKKVSEKKLKMKDVKNIVHNVFKTSFVVSVNISSSK
;
A
#
# COMPACT_ATOMS: atom_id res chain seq x y z
N MET A 1 -5.45 2.44 -1.71
CA MET A 1 -5.10 2.38 -3.14
C MET A 1 -4.29 1.12 -3.41
N ASN A 2 -4.96 0.10 -3.95
CA ASN A 2 -4.30 -1.08 -4.50
C ASN A 2 -4.24 -0.88 -6.01
N THR A 3 -3.03 -0.74 -6.54
CA THR A 3 -2.79 -0.59 -7.98
C THR A 3 -2.37 -1.95 -8.49
N SER A 4 -2.94 -2.49 -9.57
CA SER A 4 -2.59 -3.84 -10.02
C SER A 4 -1.27 -3.86 -10.79
N TYR A 5 -0.11 -3.51 -10.18
CA TYR A 5 1.19 -3.36 -10.85
C TYR A 5 1.09 -2.85 -12.31
N HIS A 6 0.66 -1.61 -12.47
CA HIS A 6 0.55 -0.98 -13.78
C HIS A 6 1.94 -0.50 -14.23
N TYR A 7 2.75 -1.40 -14.80
CA TYR A 7 4.13 -1.11 -15.21
C TYR A 7 4.24 -0.04 -16.30
N GLU A 8 3.14 0.27 -16.98
CA GLU A 8 3.04 1.38 -17.92
C GLU A 8 2.99 2.76 -17.26
N ILE A 9 2.59 2.85 -15.98
CA ILE A 9 2.55 4.11 -15.23
C ILE A 9 3.93 4.39 -14.67
N LYS A 10 4.57 5.42 -15.21
CA LYS A 10 5.96 5.73 -14.87
C LYS A 10 6.14 6.64 -13.66
N TYR A 11 5.11 7.41 -13.31
CA TYR A 11 5.17 8.45 -12.28
C TYR A 11 4.05 8.26 -11.26
N CYS A 12 4.42 8.19 -9.97
CA CYS A 12 3.51 8.23 -8.82
C CYS A 12 2.25 7.34 -8.95
N PRO A 13 2.38 6.06 -9.37
CA PRO A 13 1.25 5.17 -9.68
C PRO A 13 0.27 4.96 -8.53
N ALA A 14 0.69 5.11 -7.27
CA ALA A 14 -0.21 5.02 -6.12
C ALA A 14 -1.05 6.30 -5.99
N TYR A 15 -0.36 7.43 -5.81
CA TYR A 15 -0.94 8.76 -5.70
C TYR A 15 0.13 9.84 -5.79
N ASN A 16 -0.33 11.04 -6.17
CA ASN A 16 0.42 12.28 -6.13
C ASN A 16 -0.45 13.32 -5.40
N ILE A 17 0.10 13.97 -4.37
CA ILE A 17 -0.55 15.11 -3.70
C ILE A 17 0.40 16.30 -3.79
N GLN A 18 -0.11 17.39 -4.38
CA GLN A 18 0.66 18.59 -4.64
C GLN A 18 0.23 19.75 -3.75
N ASP A 19 1.22 20.35 -3.09
CA ASP A 19 1.30 21.67 -2.47
C ASP A 19 0.07 22.11 -1.67
N PRO A 20 -0.29 21.42 -0.56
CA PRO A 20 -1.26 21.96 0.37
C PRO A 20 -0.71 23.25 1.02
N GLU A 21 -1.56 24.27 1.13
CA GLU A 21 -1.21 25.52 1.85
C GLU A 21 -0.93 25.27 3.34
N GLU A 22 -1.55 24.23 3.90
CA GLU A 22 -1.40 23.79 5.28
C GLU A 22 -0.79 22.37 5.38
N THR A 23 -0.57 21.88 6.60
CA THR A 23 -0.10 20.50 6.79
C THR A 23 -1.21 19.51 6.49
N GLY A 24 -1.01 18.65 5.48
CA GLY A 24 -1.93 17.57 5.15
C GLY A 24 -1.85 16.42 6.17
N ILE A 25 -2.98 15.78 6.44
CA ILE A 25 -3.03 14.56 7.27
C ILE A 25 -3.56 13.41 6.42
N ILE A 26 -2.76 12.36 6.30
CA ILE A 26 -3.18 11.12 5.62
C ILE A 26 -3.30 10.03 6.68
N ASN A 27 -4.52 9.51 6.83
CA ASN A 27 -4.83 8.50 7.82
C ASN A 27 -5.45 7.26 7.17
N PHE A 28 -5.16 6.08 7.71
CA PHE A 28 -5.77 4.80 7.31
C PHE A 28 -5.71 4.51 5.81
N THR A 29 -4.61 4.87 5.14
CA THR A 29 -4.43 4.61 3.70
C THR A 29 -3.43 3.48 3.47
N THR A 30 -3.76 2.57 2.55
CA THR A 30 -2.81 1.60 2.03
C THR A 30 -2.39 1.95 0.61
N ALA A 31 -1.10 1.97 0.32
CA ALA A 31 -0.53 1.97 -1.02
C ALA A 31 0.12 0.60 -1.27
N SER A 32 -0.40 -0.15 -2.23
CA SER A 32 0.09 -1.51 -2.48
C SER A 32 0.16 -1.88 -3.94
N ASN A 33 1.10 -2.80 -4.23
CA ASN A 33 1.31 -3.41 -5.54
C ASN A 33 1.59 -2.37 -6.65
N THR A 34 2.27 -1.28 -6.32
CA THR A 34 2.61 -0.25 -7.31
C THR A 34 3.90 -0.63 -8.05
N SER A 35 4.04 -0.24 -9.30
CA SER A 35 5.31 -0.34 -10.04
C SER A 35 5.58 0.99 -10.76
N SER A 36 6.83 1.46 -10.68
CA SER A 36 7.24 2.73 -11.29
C SER A 36 8.72 2.70 -11.69
N THR A 37 9.07 3.47 -12.72
CA THR A 37 10.40 3.45 -13.34
C THR A 37 11.09 4.80 -13.37
N GLU A 38 10.37 5.92 -13.28
CA GLU A 38 10.95 7.26 -13.37
C GLU A 38 10.84 7.97 -12.02
N ASP A 39 9.62 8.37 -11.62
CA ASP A 39 9.36 8.80 -10.25
C ASP A 39 8.96 7.60 -9.39
N GLY A 40 8.95 7.81 -8.08
CA GLY A 40 8.56 6.80 -7.10
C GLY A 40 7.12 6.37 -7.22
N GLY A 41 6.76 5.35 -6.44
CA GLY A 41 5.39 4.86 -6.32
C GLY A 41 4.43 5.93 -5.80
N ILE A 42 4.94 6.83 -4.96
CA ILE A 42 4.17 7.81 -4.17
C ILE A 42 4.89 9.15 -4.21
N CYS A 43 4.14 10.24 -4.44
CA CYS A 43 4.69 11.59 -4.50
C CYS A 43 3.91 12.54 -3.60
N ASN A 44 4.62 13.25 -2.73
CA ASN A 44 4.08 14.21 -1.78
C ASN A 44 4.89 15.51 -1.86
N PHE A 45 4.27 16.56 -2.35
CA PHE A 45 4.86 17.89 -2.42
C PHE A 45 4.18 18.76 -1.36
N GLY A 46 4.93 19.17 -0.34
CA GLY A 46 4.41 19.87 0.85
C GLY A 46 4.50 19.06 2.14
N ASN A 47 3.92 19.61 3.21
CA ASN A 47 4.06 19.06 4.57
C ASN A 47 2.95 18.07 4.88
N PHE A 48 3.31 16.85 5.30
CA PHE A 48 2.35 15.78 5.54
C PHE A 48 2.64 14.96 6.80
N ASN A 49 1.56 14.63 7.50
CA ASN A 49 1.56 13.66 8.60
C ASN A 49 0.83 12.40 8.17
N PHE A 50 1.57 11.30 8.02
CA PHE A 50 1.04 9.99 7.69
C PHE A 50 0.86 9.18 8.97
N THR A 51 -0.38 8.77 9.24
CA THR A 51 -0.71 7.96 10.41
C THR A 51 -1.47 6.70 10.01
N LYS A 52 -1.11 5.54 10.57
CA LYS A 52 -1.86 4.28 10.32
C LYS A 52 -1.90 3.89 8.84
N CYS A 53 -0.84 4.20 8.10
CA CYS A 53 -0.74 3.92 6.67
C CYS A 53 0.07 2.64 6.41
N ASN A 54 -0.24 1.96 5.31
CA ASN A 54 0.48 0.74 4.90
C ASN A 54 1.07 0.89 3.49
N TYR A 55 2.32 0.50 3.33
CA TYR A 55 3.05 0.53 2.07
C TYR A 55 3.52 -0.89 1.76
N LEU A 56 2.76 -1.59 0.92
CA LEU A 56 2.85 -3.05 0.76
C LEU A 56 3.25 -3.47 -0.66
N ASN A 57 4.34 -4.22 -0.78
CA ASN A 57 4.76 -4.85 -2.04
C ASN A 57 4.92 -3.85 -3.21
N ASN A 58 5.36 -2.63 -2.95
CA ASN A 58 5.59 -1.66 -4.00
C ASN A 58 6.96 -1.87 -4.65
N GLU A 59 7.07 -1.58 -5.94
CA GLU A 59 8.27 -1.71 -6.74
C GLU A 59 8.66 -0.36 -7.36
N TYR A 60 9.94 -0.01 -7.23
CA TYR A 60 10.55 1.12 -7.92
C TYR A 60 11.89 0.67 -8.48
N THR A 61 12.00 0.69 -9.81
CA THR A 61 13.20 0.22 -10.53
C THR A 61 14.01 1.36 -11.14
N GLY A 62 13.61 2.62 -10.95
CA GLY A 62 14.38 3.77 -11.39
C GLY A 62 15.62 4.01 -10.52
N SER A 63 16.58 4.77 -11.03
CA SER A 63 17.86 5.06 -10.35
C SER A 63 17.89 6.39 -9.60
N ASP A 64 17.06 7.35 -10.00
CA ASP A 64 17.29 8.76 -9.64
C ASP A 64 16.50 9.20 -8.41
N ASN A 65 15.45 8.46 -8.05
CA ASN A 65 14.54 8.79 -6.95
C ASN A 65 14.44 7.66 -5.91
N ALA A 66 13.32 7.62 -5.18
CA ALA A 66 12.98 6.61 -4.20
C ALA A 66 11.52 6.19 -4.37
N MET A 67 11.09 5.14 -3.66
CA MET A 67 9.69 4.71 -3.64
C MET A 67 8.74 5.83 -3.22
N ILE A 68 9.12 6.60 -2.19
CA ILE A 68 8.36 7.72 -1.68
C ILE A 68 9.16 9.00 -1.90
N LEU A 69 8.62 9.86 -2.76
CA LEU A 69 9.10 11.21 -2.94
C LEU A 69 8.36 12.10 -1.96
N CYS A 70 9.13 12.74 -1.09
CA CYS A 70 8.67 13.82 -0.25
C CYS A 70 9.70 14.95 -0.36
N TYR A 71 9.31 16.05 -1.00
CA TYR A 71 10.19 17.22 -1.25
C TYR A 71 10.08 18.29 -0.15
N SER A 72 9.51 17.93 1.01
CA SER A 72 9.27 18.82 2.16
C SER A 72 9.20 17.98 3.44
N PHE A 73 8.45 18.41 4.47
CA PHE A 73 8.41 17.67 5.73
C PHE A 73 7.32 16.59 5.72
N CYS A 74 7.76 15.33 5.62
CA CYS A 74 6.91 14.18 5.90
C CYS A 74 7.23 13.59 7.28
N THR A 75 6.17 13.23 8.02
CA THR A 75 6.27 12.42 9.24
C THR A 75 5.45 11.15 9.10
N TYR A 76 5.92 10.05 9.69
CA TYR A 76 5.23 8.77 9.67
C TYR A 76 5.04 8.29 11.10
N SER A 77 3.81 7.96 11.47
CA SER A 77 3.49 7.42 12.79
C SER A 77 2.59 6.20 12.67
N ASN A 78 2.91 5.10 13.33
CA ASN A 78 2.09 3.88 13.26
C ASN A 78 1.89 3.42 11.80
N CYS A 79 2.93 3.44 10.98
CA CYS A 79 2.85 3.03 9.56
C CYS A 79 3.60 1.72 9.33
N SER A 80 3.19 0.94 8.32
CA SER A 80 3.86 -0.30 7.94
C SER A 80 4.49 -0.20 6.56
N PHE A 81 5.74 -0.63 6.43
CA PHE A 81 6.47 -0.76 5.17
C PHE A 81 6.86 -2.23 5.01
N ILE A 82 6.17 -2.95 4.13
CA ILE A 82 6.31 -4.41 4.05
C ILE A 82 6.49 -4.86 2.60
N GLY A 83 7.50 -5.70 2.34
CA GLY A 83 7.63 -6.39 1.05
C GLY A 83 8.01 -5.51 -0.13
N ASN A 84 8.40 -4.24 0.09
CA ASN A 84 8.72 -3.32 -0.99
C ASN A 84 10.07 -3.67 -1.63
N LYS A 85 10.19 -3.62 -2.95
CA LYS A 85 11.43 -3.90 -3.72
C LYS A 85 11.90 -2.64 -4.42
N VAL A 86 12.88 -1.96 -3.85
CA VAL A 86 13.20 -0.58 -4.20
C VAL A 86 14.69 -0.30 -4.01
N ASN A 87 15.25 0.66 -4.73
CA ASN A 87 16.61 1.13 -4.46
C ASN A 87 16.69 1.91 -3.15
N HIS A 88 15.68 2.77 -2.94
CA HIS A 88 15.49 3.62 -1.77
C HIS A 88 14.02 3.63 -1.36
N LEU A 89 13.72 3.62 -0.05
CA LEU A 89 12.35 3.75 0.45
C LEU A 89 11.90 5.22 0.46
N PHE A 90 12.76 6.12 0.94
CA PHE A 90 12.46 7.55 1.03
C PHE A 90 13.48 8.35 0.23
N TYR A 91 13.01 9.40 -0.45
CA TYR A 91 13.91 10.29 -1.19
C TYR A 91 14.75 11.13 -0.22
N GLU A 92 14.08 11.82 0.70
CA GLU A 92 14.71 12.53 1.82
C GLU A 92 14.40 11.85 3.15
N LYS A 93 15.22 12.12 4.17
CA LYS A 93 14.99 11.60 5.51
C LYS A 93 13.67 12.18 6.04
N PRO A 94 12.69 11.35 6.43
CA PRO A 94 11.49 11.86 7.08
C PRO A 94 11.83 12.61 8.35
N LYS A 95 11.08 13.68 8.64
CA LYS A 95 11.28 14.52 9.83
C LYS A 95 11.10 13.71 11.12
N ALA A 96 10.16 12.77 11.11
CA ALA A 96 9.94 11.81 12.18
C ALA A 96 9.43 10.48 11.63
N ILE A 97 9.86 9.38 12.24
CA ILE A 97 9.32 8.03 12.06
C ILE A 97 9.06 7.50 13.46
N ASP A 98 7.80 7.26 13.80
CA ASP A 98 7.35 6.85 15.14
C ASP A 98 6.50 5.59 15.06
N ASN A 99 6.84 4.58 15.86
CA ASN A 99 6.17 3.27 15.88
C ASN A 99 5.87 2.70 14.48
N CYS A 100 6.82 2.80 13.55
CA CYS A 100 6.65 2.27 12.20
C CYS A 100 7.25 0.87 12.07
N TYR A 101 6.54 -0.02 11.40
CA TYR A 101 6.94 -1.41 11.20
C TYR A 101 7.62 -1.60 9.84
N PHE A 102 8.81 -2.22 9.82
CA PHE A 102 9.54 -2.53 8.60
C PHE A 102 9.79 -4.04 8.51
N LYS A 103 9.27 -4.70 7.46
CA LYS A 103 9.43 -6.16 7.30
C LYS A 103 9.62 -6.56 5.84
N ASN A 104 10.61 -7.42 5.57
CA ASN A 104 10.82 -8.03 4.25
C ASN A 104 10.96 -7.02 3.09
N ASN A 105 11.41 -5.79 3.35
CA ASN A 105 11.71 -4.85 2.27
C ASN A 105 13.05 -5.22 1.65
N ASN A 106 13.07 -5.38 0.32
CA ASN A 106 14.29 -5.55 -0.44
C ASN A 106 14.80 -4.17 -0.89
N VAL A 107 15.54 -3.51 0.00
CA VAL A 107 16.20 -2.23 -0.26
C VAL A 107 17.62 -2.51 -0.75
N THR A 108 17.93 -2.21 -2.00
CA THR A 108 19.18 -2.65 -2.64
C THR A 108 20.36 -1.69 -2.45
N VAL A 109 20.12 -0.41 -2.16
CA VAL A 109 21.19 0.60 -2.01
C VAL A 109 21.23 1.17 -0.59
N ARG A 110 20.21 1.92 -0.18
CA ARG A 110 20.04 2.43 1.20
C ARG A 110 18.61 2.90 1.44
N THR A 111 18.16 2.93 2.68
CA THR A 111 16.76 3.28 3.02
C THR A 111 16.36 4.70 2.59
N VAL A 112 17.26 5.67 2.70
CA VAL A 112 17.03 7.08 2.32
C VAL A 112 17.97 7.47 1.19
N HIS A 113 17.47 8.07 0.10
CA HIS A 113 18.30 8.45 -1.04
C HIS A 113 19.23 9.62 -0.72
N HIS A 114 18.80 10.70 -0.08
CA HIS A 114 19.63 11.89 0.17
C HIS A 114 20.04 12.07 1.65
N GLY A 115 21.34 12.29 1.89
CA GLY A 115 21.86 12.90 3.12
C GLY A 115 21.78 12.09 4.42
N TYR A 116 21.22 10.88 4.40
CA TYR A 116 21.09 10.03 5.60
C TYR A 116 21.52 8.59 5.33
N SER A 117 22.44 8.08 6.15
CA SER A 117 22.98 6.72 6.09
C SER A 117 22.57 5.85 7.29
N GLY A 118 21.70 6.36 8.17
CA GLY A 118 21.24 5.60 9.33
C GLY A 118 20.16 4.59 8.99
N ILE A 119 19.84 3.75 9.96
CA ILE A 119 18.71 2.83 9.94
C ILE A 119 17.55 3.41 10.75
N PHE A 120 16.34 2.88 10.53
CA PHE A 120 15.19 3.16 11.38
C PHE A 120 14.91 1.93 12.22
N GLU A 121 14.70 2.12 13.52
CA GLU A 121 14.21 1.07 14.38
C GLU A 121 12.79 0.69 13.95
N SER A 122 12.54 -0.61 13.86
CA SER A 122 11.18 -1.10 13.60
C SER A 122 10.42 -1.14 14.91
N GLY A 123 9.27 -0.49 14.95
CA GLY A 123 8.27 -0.66 16.00
C GLY A 123 7.49 -1.98 15.84
N ASP A 124 6.32 -2.03 16.47
CA ASP A 124 5.44 -3.19 16.40
C ASP A 124 4.58 -3.20 15.12
N SER A 125 4.23 -4.39 14.65
CA SER A 125 3.27 -4.53 13.54
C SER A 125 1.92 -3.92 13.93
N LEU A 126 1.31 -3.15 13.03
CA LEU A 126 -0.07 -2.67 13.19
C LEU A 126 -1.15 -3.76 13.13
N ASP A 127 -0.75 -5.04 13.07
CA ASP A 127 -1.62 -6.22 12.97
C ASP A 127 -2.71 -6.30 14.06
N SER A 128 -2.63 -5.56 15.17
CA SER A 128 -3.69 -5.56 16.19
C SER A 128 -4.93 -4.73 15.82
N PHE A 129 -4.86 -3.78 14.87
CA PHE A 129 -5.98 -2.86 14.58
C PHE A 129 -6.41 -2.80 13.10
N ILE A 130 -5.63 -3.32 12.16
CA ILE A 130 -5.91 -3.17 10.72
C ILE A 130 -6.31 -4.52 10.11
N SER A 131 -7.49 -5.02 10.48
CA SER A 131 -8.21 -6.07 9.73
C SER A 131 -8.90 -5.51 8.46
N HIS A 132 -8.39 -4.42 7.88
CA HIS A 132 -9.10 -3.67 6.83
C HIS A 132 -8.94 -4.24 5.42
N TYR A 133 -8.13 -5.30 5.28
CA TYR A 133 -8.37 -6.27 4.22
C TYR A 133 -9.06 -7.48 4.85
N THR A 134 -10.39 -7.48 4.85
CA THR A 134 -11.10 -8.77 4.83
C THR A 134 -10.68 -9.46 3.53
N THR A 135 -9.65 -10.29 3.62
CA THR A 135 -9.30 -11.25 2.56
C THR A 135 -10.43 -12.26 2.37
N ASP A 136 -11.33 -12.37 3.34
CA ASP A 136 -12.49 -13.26 3.34
C ASP A 136 -13.43 -13.00 2.16
N LYS A 137 -13.34 -11.82 1.52
CA LYS A 137 -14.09 -11.47 0.30
C LYS A 137 -13.23 -11.05 -0.89
N CYS A 138 -11.92 -10.87 -0.73
CA CYS A 138 -11.03 -10.72 -1.87
C CYS A 138 -10.73 -12.11 -2.43
N SER A 139 -11.21 -12.41 -3.64
CA SER A 139 -10.81 -13.62 -4.33
C SER A 139 -9.27 -13.65 -4.40
N ALA A 140 -8.67 -14.66 -3.77
CA ALA A 140 -7.23 -14.92 -3.70
C ALA A 140 -6.54 -15.11 -5.07
N THR A 141 -7.21 -14.71 -6.15
CA THR A 141 -6.82 -14.81 -7.56
C THR A 141 -5.62 -13.94 -7.95
N TYR A 142 -5.23 -12.94 -7.17
CA TYR A 142 -4.14 -12.02 -7.56
C TYR A 142 -2.75 -12.41 -7.05
N PHE A 143 -2.63 -13.27 -6.04
CA PHE A 143 -1.31 -13.63 -5.47
C PHE A 143 -0.71 -14.93 -6.02
N TYR A 144 -1.45 -15.66 -6.84
CA TYR A 144 -0.93 -16.83 -7.54
C TYR A 144 -1.25 -16.73 -9.02
N LYS A 145 -0.22 -16.55 -9.87
CA LYS A 145 -0.27 -16.96 -11.29
C LYS A 145 -0.42 -18.49 -11.34
N LYS A 146 -1.54 -19.03 -10.86
CA LYS A 146 -1.93 -20.39 -11.17
C LYS A 146 -2.31 -20.34 -12.64
N LYS A 147 -1.64 -21.13 -13.49
CA LYS A 147 -2.10 -21.38 -14.87
C LYS A 147 -3.56 -21.84 -14.78
N VAL A 148 -4.50 -20.92 -14.97
CA VAL A 148 -5.91 -21.27 -15.07
C VAL A 148 -6.05 -21.92 -16.43
N SER A 149 -6.08 -23.24 -16.46
CA SER A 149 -6.64 -23.94 -17.61
C SER A 149 -8.03 -23.36 -17.83
N GLU A 150 -8.31 -22.85 -19.02
CA GLU A 150 -9.61 -22.27 -19.40
C GLU A 150 -10.74 -23.28 -19.15
N LYS A 151 -11.25 -23.30 -17.92
CA LYS A 151 -12.39 -24.12 -17.57
C LYS A 151 -13.61 -23.29 -17.86
N LYS A 152 -14.31 -23.60 -18.96
CA LYS A 152 -15.60 -22.98 -19.28
C LYS A 152 -16.55 -23.15 -18.10
N LEU A 153 -16.84 -22.04 -17.42
CA LEU A 153 -17.81 -22.00 -16.33
C LEU A 153 -19.19 -22.38 -16.90
N LYS A 154 -19.86 -23.34 -16.26
CA LYS A 154 -21.23 -23.68 -16.63
C LYS A 154 -22.18 -22.69 -15.98
N MET A 155 -23.35 -22.49 -16.56
CA MET A 155 -24.39 -21.59 -16.03
C MET A 155 -24.76 -21.91 -14.56
N LYS A 156 -24.64 -23.17 -14.13
CA LYS A 156 -24.85 -23.57 -12.73
C LYS A 156 -23.81 -22.96 -11.78
N ASP A 157 -22.56 -22.84 -12.23
CA ASP A 157 -21.47 -22.26 -11.44
C ASP A 157 -21.71 -20.75 -11.26
N VAL A 158 -22.13 -20.06 -12.33
CA VAL A 158 -22.50 -18.63 -12.29
C VAL A 158 -23.67 -18.40 -11.32
N LYS A 159 -24.73 -19.21 -11.39
CA LYS A 159 -25.88 -19.11 -10.48
C LYS A 159 -25.47 -19.30 -9.01
N ASN A 160 -24.58 -20.27 -8.74
CA ASN A 160 -24.10 -20.52 -7.39
C ASN A 160 -23.26 -19.35 -6.85
N ILE A 161 -22.41 -18.74 -7.69
CA ILE A 161 -21.63 -17.55 -7.32
C ILE A 161 -22.57 -16.40 -6.97
N VAL A 162 -23.53 -16.08 -7.84
CA VAL A 162 -24.49 -15.00 -7.61
C VAL A 162 -25.29 -15.23 -6.32
N HIS A 163 -25.80 -16.44 -6.11
CA HIS A 163 -26.58 -16.79 -4.92
C HIS A 163 -25.77 -16.65 -3.62
N ASN A 164 -24.51 -17.06 -3.63
CA ASN A 164 -23.63 -16.94 -2.47
C ASN A 164 -23.26 -15.49 -2.19
N VAL A 165 -23.05 -14.66 -3.22
CA VAL A 165 -22.82 -13.21 -3.07
C VAL A 165 -24.03 -12.53 -2.43
N PHE A 166 -25.24 -12.84 -2.90
CA PHE A 166 -26.48 -12.29 -2.34
C PHE A 166 -26.70 -12.70 -0.88
N LYS A 167 -26.50 -13.98 -0.54
CA LYS A 167 -26.62 -14.45 0.85
C LYS A 167 -25.61 -13.78 1.78
N THR A 168 -24.37 -13.62 1.32
CA THR A 168 -23.32 -12.99 2.11
C THR A 168 -23.60 -11.50 2.32
N SER A 169 -24.15 -10.81 1.32
CA SER A 169 -24.59 -9.42 1.45
C SER A 169 -25.70 -9.29 2.50
N PHE A 170 -26.72 -10.15 2.43
CA PHE A 170 -27.85 -10.15 3.36
C PHE A 170 -27.42 -10.41 4.82
N VAL A 171 -26.59 -11.42 5.08
CA VAL A 171 -26.11 -11.72 6.45
C VAL A 171 -25.29 -10.56 7.02
N VAL A 172 -24.45 -9.91 6.20
CA VAL A 172 -23.70 -8.73 6.64
C VAL A 172 -24.63 -7.55 6.92
N SER A 173 -25.63 -7.29 6.08
CA SER A 173 -26.62 -6.23 6.30
C SER A 173 -27.48 -6.45 7.56
N VAL A 174 -27.82 -7.70 7.86
CA VAL A 174 -28.60 -8.05 9.07
C VAL A 174 -27.75 -7.93 10.33
N ASN A 175 -26.48 -8.33 10.30
CA ASN A 175 -25.60 -8.21 11.47
C ASN A 175 -25.20 -6.77 11.80
N ILE A 176 -25.16 -5.88 10.78
CA ILE A 176 -24.96 -4.44 11.01
C ILE A 176 -26.21 -3.82 11.67
N SER A 177 -27.41 -4.28 11.34
CA SER A 177 -28.64 -3.70 11.91
C SER A 177 -29.01 -4.21 13.30
N SER A 178 -28.54 -5.41 13.67
CA SER A 178 -28.80 -6.02 14.98
C SER A 178 -27.79 -5.66 16.07
N SER A 179 -26.71 -4.95 15.71
CA SER A 179 -25.73 -4.42 16.66
C SER A 179 -26.16 -3.03 17.14
N LYS A 180 -27.12 -2.98 18.07
CA LYS A 180 -27.49 -1.79 18.85
C LYS A 180 -27.40 -2.09 20.33
#